data_AF-A0A2I0LAI2-F1
#
_entry.id   AF-A0A2I0LAI2-F1
#
_cell.length_a   1.000
_cell.length_b   1.000
_cell.length_c   1.000
_cell.angle_alpha   90.00
_cell.angle_beta   90.00
_cell.angle_gamma   90.00
#
_symmetry.space_group_name_H-M   'P 1'
#
loop_
_entity.id
_entity.type
_entity.pdbx_description
1 polymer ?
#
loop_
_entity_poly.entity_id
_entity_poly.type
_entity_poly.pdbx_seq_one_letter_code
_entity_poly.pdbx_strand_id
1 'polypeptide(L)'
;MLPFALLTYRTSIRTSTEATPYSLVYGMEAVLPIEVEIPSMRILAESKLEEVEWPKQRFERLNLIDEKRLTALCHGQCYQQRMARAFNARVRHREFCPSDLVRRKGQLPA
;
A
#
# COMPACT_ATOMS: atom_id res chain seq x y z
N MET A 1 0.16 -21.73 -2.77
CA MET A 1 -0.39 -20.67 -1.88
C MET A 1 0.21 -19.29 -2.10
N LEU A 2 1.53 -19.16 -2.29
CA LEU A 2 2.21 -17.86 -2.47
C LEU A 2 1.59 -16.92 -3.55
N PRO A 3 1.18 -17.38 -4.74
CA PRO A 3 0.61 -16.50 -5.76
C PRO A 3 -0.68 -15.81 -5.32
N PHE A 4 -1.53 -16.53 -4.58
CA PHE A 4 -2.81 -16.00 -4.09
C PHE A 4 -2.58 -14.96 -2.99
N ALA A 5 -1.64 -15.21 -2.07
CA ALA A 5 -1.26 -14.26 -1.03
C ALA A 5 -0.68 -12.95 -1.62
N LEU A 6 0.08 -13.04 -2.71
CA LEU A 6 0.61 -11.86 -3.39
C LEU A 6 -0.50 -11.05 -4.07
N LEU A 7 -1.46 -11.72 -4.70
CA LEU A 7 -2.62 -11.06 -5.30
C LEU A 7 -3.44 -10.31 -4.26
N THR A 8 -3.81 -10.99 -3.16
CA THR A 8 -4.59 -10.35 -2.09
C THR A 8 -3.85 -9.18 -1.47
N TYR A 9 -2.54 -9.29 -1.27
CA TYR A 9 -1.73 -8.17 -0.79
C TYR A 9 -1.82 -6.95 -1.72
N ARG A 10 -1.71 -7.16 -3.03
CA ARG A 10 -1.73 -6.10 -4.05
C ARG A 10 -3.08 -5.41 -4.19
N THR A 11 -4.18 -6.12 -3.97
CA THR A 11 -5.55 -5.60 -4.16
C THR A 11 -6.24 -5.22 -2.86
N SER A 12 -5.66 -5.53 -1.69
CA SER A 12 -6.17 -5.09 -0.39
C SER A 12 -5.78 -3.66 -0.08
N ILE A 13 -6.70 -2.88 0.50
CA ILE A 13 -6.40 -1.56 1.05
C ILE A 13 -5.50 -1.73 2.28
N ARG A 14 -4.39 -0.99 2.31
CA ARG A 14 -3.46 -1.02 3.45
C ARG A 14 -3.81 0.09 4.43
N THR A 15 -3.96 -0.24 5.71
CA THR A 15 -4.21 0.76 6.78
C THR A 15 -3.10 1.81 6.90
N SER A 16 -1.89 1.49 6.44
CA SER A 16 -0.75 2.41 6.46
C SER A 16 -0.75 3.44 5.34
N THR A 17 -1.49 3.22 4.25
CA THR A 17 -1.48 4.12 3.08
C THR A 17 -2.88 4.45 2.57
N GLU A 18 -3.92 3.82 3.13
CA GLU A 18 -5.33 3.91 2.72
C GLU A 18 -5.59 3.63 1.24
N ALA A 19 -4.65 2.97 0.57
CA ALA A 19 -4.69 2.64 -0.84
C ALA A 19 -4.27 1.18 -1.08
N THR A 20 -4.64 0.62 -2.23
CA THR A 20 -4.15 -0.68 -2.66
C THR A 20 -2.74 -0.53 -3.26
N PRO A 21 -1.79 -1.44 -2.98
CA PRO A 21 -0.46 -1.37 -3.59
C PRO A 21 -0.51 -1.37 -5.12
N TYR A 22 -1.50 -2.04 -5.72
CA TYR A 22 -1.71 -2.04 -7.17
C TYR A 22 -2.07 -0.65 -7.70
N SER A 23 -3.01 0.06 -7.06
CA SER A 23 -3.46 1.36 -7.55
C SER A 23 -2.39 2.45 -7.45
N LEU A 24 -1.48 2.36 -6.48
CA LEU A 24 -0.32 3.25 -6.39
C LEU A 24 0.70 3.04 -7.53
N VAL A 25 0.81 1.83 -8.06
CA VAL A 25 1.74 1.52 -9.17
C VAL A 25 1.11 1.87 -10.52
N TYR A 26 -0.13 1.41 -10.76
CA TYR A 26 -0.76 1.45 -12.08
C TYR A 26 -1.81 2.56 -12.28
N GLY A 27 -2.11 3.33 -11.22
CA GLY A 27 -3.06 4.45 -11.25
C GLY A 27 -4.53 4.07 -11.27
N MET A 28 -4.84 2.78 -11.16
CA MET A 28 -6.21 2.28 -11.15
C MET A 28 -6.32 1.05 -10.25
N GLU A 29 -7.52 0.81 -9.72
CA GLU A 29 -7.78 -0.41 -8.97
C GLU A 29 -7.70 -1.65 -9.87
N ALA A 30 -7.11 -2.72 -9.35
CA ALA A 30 -7.05 -3.99 -10.06
C ALA A 30 -8.46 -4.48 -10.41
N VAL A 31 -8.58 -5.11 -11.57
CA VAL A 31 -9.78 -5.86 -11.95
C VAL A 31 -9.55 -7.30 -11.55
N LEU A 32 -10.37 -7.83 -10.66
CA LEU A 32 -10.25 -9.22 -10.20
C LEU A 32 -10.80 -10.18 -11.28
N PRO A 33 -10.25 -11.41 -11.40
CA PRO A 33 -10.75 -12.38 -12.37
C PRO A 33 -12.27 -12.64 -12.26
N ILE A 34 -12.80 -12.68 -11.03
CA ILE A 34 -14.23 -12.87 -10.78
C ILE A 34 -15.09 -11.70 -11.30
N GLU A 35 -14.54 -10.49 -11.32
CA GLU A 35 -15.26 -9.32 -11.87
C GLU A 35 -15.35 -9.39 -13.40
N VAL A 36 -14.47 -10.15 -14.06
CA VAL A 36 -14.50 -10.40 -15.50
C VAL A 36 -15.49 -11.51 -15.83
N GLU A 37 -15.48 -12.59 -15.03
CA GLU A 37 -16.40 -13.72 -15.19
C GLU A 37 -17.85 -13.33 -14.88
N ILE A 38 -18.04 -12.52 -13.84
CA ILE A 38 -19.31 -11.87 -13.49
C ILE A 38 -19.10 -10.37 -13.66
N PRO A 39 -19.44 -9.79 -14.84
CA PRO A 39 -19.15 -8.41 -15.19
C PRO A 39 -19.52 -7.44 -14.07
N SER A 40 -18.50 -6.90 -13.40
CA SER A 40 -18.72 -5.91 -12.34
C SER A 40 -19.25 -4.60 -12.93
N MET A 41 -19.89 -3.76 -12.11
CA MET A 41 -20.38 -2.45 -12.58
C MET A 41 -19.27 -1.61 -13.22
N ARG A 42 -18.02 -1.76 -12.77
CA ARG A 42 -16.86 -1.09 -13.36
C ARG A 42 -16.61 -1.55 -14.79
N ILE A 43 -16.58 -2.87 -15.02
CA ILE A 43 -16.37 -3.44 -16.35
C ILE A 43 -17.54 -3.08 -17.27
N LEU A 44 -18.77 -3.13 -16.78
CA LEU A 44 -19.96 -2.73 -17.55
C LEU A 44 -19.96 -1.24 -17.93
N ALA A 45 -19.39 -0.38 -17.08
CA ALA A 45 -19.22 1.03 -17.40
C ALA A 45 -18.11 1.23 -18.45
N GLU A 46 -16.99 0.51 -18.31
CA GLU A 46 -15.88 0.58 -19.26
C GLU A 46 -16.23 -0.01 -20.63
N SER A 47 -17.05 -1.06 -20.69
CA SER A 47 -17.51 -1.67 -21.95
C SER A 47 -18.51 -0.82 -22.72
N LYS A 48 -19.12 0.19 -22.07
CA LYS A 48 -20.05 1.13 -22.70
C LYS A 48 -19.34 2.39 -23.23
N LEU A 49 -18.06 2.57 -22.91
CA LEU A 49 -17.29 3.69 -23.44
C LEU A 49 -17.01 3.48 -24.92
N GLU A 50 -17.15 4.54 -25.68
CA GLU A 50 -16.73 4.54 -27.07
C GLU A 50 -15.19 4.43 -27.15
N GLU A 51 -14.68 3.72 -28.15
CA GLU A 51 -13.23 3.48 -28.31
C GLU A 51 -12.43 4.78 -28.37
N VAL A 52 -13.04 5.86 -28.88
CA VAL A 52 -12.45 7.20 -28.99
C VAL A 52 -12.36 7.93 -27.63
N GLU A 53 -13.21 7.55 -26.67
CA GLU A 53 -13.30 8.18 -25.34
C GLU A 53 -12.44 7.46 -24.30
N TRP A 54 -12.16 6.17 -24.50
CA TRP A 54 -11.31 5.35 -23.64
C TRP A 54 -9.92 5.97 -23.34
N PRO A 55 -9.17 6.51 -24.33
CA PRO A 55 -7.85 7.10 -24.09
C PRO A 55 -7.94 8.35 -23.19
N LYS A 56 -8.99 9.16 -23.34
CA LYS A 56 -9.21 10.36 -22.54
C LYS A 56 -9.43 9.98 -21.07
N GLN A 57 -10.33 9.03 -20.82
CA GLN A 57 -10.62 8.57 -19.46
C GLN A 57 -9.38 7.90 -18.82
N ARG A 58 -8.60 7.15 -19.61
CA ARG A 58 -7.33 6.56 -19.15
C ARG A 58 -6.32 7.64 -18.77
N PHE A 59 -6.20 8.69 -19.57
CA PHE A 59 -5.30 9.82 -19.32
C PHE A 59 -5.67 10.57 -18.04
N GLU A 60 -6.96 10.87 -17.83
CA GLU A 60 -7.44 11.51 -16.61
C GLU A 60 -7.10 10.70 -15.35
N ARG A 61 -7.34 9.38 -15.37
CA ARG A 61 -6.97 8.50 -14.25
C ARG A 61 -5.46 8.51 -13.97
N LEU A 62 -4.65 8.57 -15.03
CA LEU A 62 -3.19 8.66 -14.89
C LEU A 62 -2.76 10.03 -14.36
N ASN A 63 -3.39 11.13 -14.74
CA ASN A 63 -3.06 12.45 -14.19
C ASN A 63 -3.31 12.52 -12.68
N LEU A 64 -4.30 11.81 -12.17
CA LEU A 64 -4.61 11.74 -10.74
C LEU A 64 -3.69 10.77 -9.96
N ILE A 65 -2.77 10.06 -10.62
CA ILE A 65 -1.93 9.06 -9.94
C ILE A 65 -0.99 9.70 -8.93
N ASP A 66 -0.40 10.84 -9.27
CA ASP A 66 0.62 11.49 -8.44
C ASP A 66 -0.01 12.11 -7.20
N GLU A 67 -1.24 12.63 -7.31
CA GLU A 67 -2.03 13.07 -6.16
C GLU A 67 -2.29 11.90 -5.20
N LYS A 68 -2.75 10.75 -5.72
CA LYS A 68 -3.00 9.55 -4.89
C LYS A 68 -1.73 9.07 -4.21
N ARG A 69 -0.59 9.08 -4.92
CA ARG A 69 0.73 8.72 -4.36
C ARG A 69 1.14 9.67 -3.25
N LEU A 70 0.95 10.98 -3.46
CA LEU A 70 1.25 11.98 -2.45
C LEU A 70 0.40 11.80 -1.19
N THR A 71 -0.91 11.58 -1.34
CA THR A 71 -1.80 11.29 -0.21
C THR A 71 -1.38 10.04 0.54
N ALA A 72 -1.06 8.96 -0.18
CA ALA A 72 -0.58 7.71 0.41
C ALA A 72 0.75 7.87 1.16
N LEU A 73 1.67 8.70 0.64
CA LEU A 73 2.93 9.03 1.33
C LEU A 73 2.68 9.79 2.62
N CYS A 74 1.81 10.81 2.60
CA CYS A 74 1.44 11.57 3.80
C CYS A 74 0.80 10.65 4.85
N HIS A 75 -0.13 9.79 4.45
CA HIS A 75 -0.74 8.82 5.36
C HIS A 75 0.31 7.85 5.93
N GLY A 76 1.22 7.35 5.08
CA GLY A 76 2.33 6.48 5.48
C GLY A 76 3.23 7.12 6.53
N GLN A 77 3.59 8.38 6.35
CA GLN A 77 4.39 9.12 7.33
C GLN A 77 3.64 9.30 8.65
N CYS A 78 2.38 9.70 8.62
CA CYS A 78 1.54 9.83 9.81
C CYS A 78 1.41 8.49 10.56
N TYR A 79 1.21 7.40 9.82
CA TYR A 79 1.15 6.04 10.38
C TYR A 79 2.48 5.65 11.05
N GLN A 80 3.61 5.87 10.37
CA GLN A 80 4.94 5.60 10.91
C GLN A 80 5.21 6.42 12.18
N GLN A 81 4.87 7.70 12.19
CA GLN A 81 5.02 8.55 13.38
C GLN A 81 4.16 8.06 14.54
N ARG A 82 2.91 7.66 14.29
CA ARG A 82 2.03 7.06 15.31
C ARG A 82 2.63 5.79 15.90
N MET A 83 3.13 4.89 15.03
CA MET A 83 3.78 3.64 15.45
C MET A 83 5.06 3.92 16.27
N ALA A 84 5.89 4.85 15.81
CA ALA A 84 7.11 5.23 16.52
C ALA A 84 6.80 5.82 17.90
N ARG A 85 5.81 6.71 18.01
CA ARG A 85 5.36 7.26 19.31
C ARG A 85 4.88 6.16 20.25
N ALA A 86 4.04 5.24 19.77
CA ALA A 86 3.53 4.15 20.59
C ALA A 86 4.64 3.20 21.08
N PHE A 87 5.62 2.91 20.22
CA PHE A 87 6.79 2.11 20.59
C PHE A 87 7.66 2.86 21.60
N ASN A 88 8.05 4.09 21.30
CA ASN A 88 8.95 4.90 22.13
C ASN A 88 8.34 5.21 23.51
N ALA A 89 7.02 5.35 23.63
CA ALA A 89 6.34 5.52 24.91
C ALA A 89 6.57 4.34 25.88
N ARG A 90 6.92 3.15 25.36
CA ARG A 90 7.22 1.95 26.17
C ARG A 90 8.71 1.70 26.34
N VAL A 91 9.55 2.41 25.58
CA VAL A 91 11.01 2.30 25.68
C VAL A 91 11.48 3.10 26.88
N ARG A 92 12.07 2.42 27.85
CA ARG A 92 12.79 3.08 28.94
C ARG A 92 14.20 3.36 28.49
N HIS A 93 14.58 4.64 28.46
CA HIS A 93 15.96 4.99 28.21
C HIS A 93 16.82 4.46 29.36
N ARG A 94 17.97 3.86 29.01
CA ARG A 94 18.92 3.32 29.96
C ARG A 94 20.29 3.80 29.54
N GLU A 95 20.94 4.50 30.44
CA GLU A 95 22.33 4.90 30.28
C GLU A 95 23.23 3.72 30.65
N PHE A 96 24.34 3.57 29.94
CA PHE A 96 25.32 2.51 30.18
C PHE A 96 26.69 3.14 30.41
N CYS A 97 27.40 2.67 31.42
CA CYS A 97 28.76 3.07 31.73
C CYS A 97 29.78 2.14 31.05
N PRO A 98 31.00 2.62 30.76
CA PRO A 98 32.11 1.75 30.40
C PRO A 98 32.29 0.70 31.51
N SER A 99 32.25 -0.58 31.16
CA SER A 99 32.25 -1.79 32.02
C SER A 99 30.89 -2.45 32.27
N ASP A 100 29.78 -1.87 31.80
CA ASP A 100 28.47 -2.52 31.89
C ASP A 100 28.36 -3.73 30.96
N LEU A 101 27.91 -4.87 31.50
CA LEU A 101 27.63 -6.07 30.71
C LEU A 101 26.26 -5.94 30.03
N VAL A 102 26.28 -5.66 28.73
CA VAL A 102 25.09 -5.61 27.88
C VAL A 102 24.98 -6.84 26.99
N ARG A 103 23.77 -7.41 26.93
CA ARG A 103 23.48 -8.56 26.08
C ARG A 103 23.31 -8.10 24.64
N ARG A 104 24.22 -8.52 23.75
CA ARG A 104 24.07 -8.28 22.31
C ARG A 104 22.92 -9.11 21.75
N LYS A 105 22.20 -8.53 20.80
CA LYS A 105 21.19 -9.27 20.04
C LYS A 105 21.92 -10.36 19.24
N GLY A 106 21.57 -11.63 19.48
CA GLY A 106 22.19 -12.75 18.78
C GLY A 106 21.92 -12.67 17.28
N GLN A 107 22.96 -12.83 16.47
CA GLN A 107 22.83 -13.04 15.04
C GLN A 107 22.53 -14.52 14.83
N LEU A 108 21.35 -14.85 14.30
CA LEU A 108 21.08 -16.17 13.74
C LEU A 108 21.82 -16.26 12.40
N PRO A 109 22.54 -17.36 12.10
CA PRO A 109 23.13 -17.55 10.78
C PRO A 109 22.02 -17.57 9.72
N ALA A 110 22.29 -16.89 8.60
CA ALA A 110 21.39 -16.75 7.46
C ALA A 110 21.17 -18.06 6.72
#